data_AF-A0A7S4RVL6-F1
#
_entry.id   AF-A0A7S4RVL6-F1
#
_cell.length_a   1.000
_cell.length_b   1.000
_cell.length_c   1.000
_cell.angle_alpha   90.00
_cell.angle_beta   90.00
_cell.angle_gamma   90.00
#
_symmetry.space_group_name_H-M   'P 1'
#
loop_
_entity.id
_entity.type
_entity.pdbx_description
1 polymer ?
#
loop_
_entity_poly.entity_id
_entity_poly.type
_entity_poly.pdbx_seq_one_letter_code
_entity_poly.pdbx_strand_id
1 'polypeptide(L)'
;MIFSNLFLLLRYDLSPQTLELVLVFLDGVSGKRKAMDLQVFEYVKVQDKRTGKVRTERGEKLVFLGPFEEYLGSKQTAVEVDEETSVLVRNKRTGQQHLVTEKMLFIPTNDEEVMEVRQLTKLADYEACIVR
;
A
#
# COMPACT_ATOMS: atom_id res chain seq x y z
N MET A 1 13.57 -25.97 -61.30
CA MET A 1 13.81 -26.10 -59.85
C MET A 1 13.79 -24.71 -59.23
N ILE A 2 12.61 -24.20 -58.87
CA ILE A 2 12.41 -22.95 -58.11
C ILE A 2 11.15 -23.15 -57.27
N PHE A 3 11.26 -22.92 -55.96
CA PHE A 3 10.26 -23.28 -54.95
C PHE A 3 9.02 -22.39 -55.02
N SER A 4 7.87 -23.07 -54.92
CA SER A 4 6.50 -22.57 -54.80
C SER A 4 6.29 -21.81 -53.49
N ASN A 5 5.77 -20.57 -53.58
CA ASN A 5 5.14 -19.89 -52.46
C ASN A 5 3.92 -19.11 -52.98
N LEU A 6 2.83 -19.85 -53.15
CA LEU A 6 1.51 -19.31 -53.45
C LEU A 6 0.54 -19.89 -52.42
N PHE A 7 0.28 -19.15 -51.35
CA PHE A 7 -0.78 -19.48 -50.41
C PHE A 7 -1.75 -18.30 -50.35
N LEU A 8 -2.67 -18.30 -51.32
CA LEU A 8 -3.84 -17.43 -51.40
C LEU A 8 -5.03 -18.33 -51.72
N LEU A 9 -5.80 -18.69 -50.70
CA LEU A 9 -7.26 -18.81 -50.68
C LEU A 9 -7.65 -19.69 -49.47
N LEU A 10 -8.41 -19.11 -48.55
CA LEU A 10 -9.80 -19.52 -48.35
C LEU A 10 -10.42 -18.62 -47.29
N ARG A 11 -11.47 -17.91 -47.69
CA ARG A 11 -12.44 -17.35 -46.76
C ARG A 11 -12.99 -18.51 -45.92
N TYR A 12 -12.83 -18.43 -44.61
CA TYR A 12 -13.60 -19.26 -43.68
C TYR A 12 -14.35 -18.35 -42.72
N ASP A 13 -15.66 -18.37 -42.97
CA ASP A 13 -16.75 -18.02 -42.09
C ASP A 13 -16.48 -18.49 -40.65
N LEU A 14 -16.36 -17.55 -39.71
CA LEU A 14 -16.08 -17.84 -38.30
C LEU A 14 -17.32 -17.43 -37.50
N SER A 15 -18.06 -18.45 -37.08
CA SER A 15 -19.14 -18.36 -36.10
C SER A 15 -18.61 -17.85 -34.75
N PRO A 16 -19.46 -17.23 -33.91
CA PRO A 16 -18.99 -16.36 -32.83
C PRO A 16 -18.58 -17.08 -31.54
N GLN A 17 -18.27 -18.38 -31.53
CA GLN A 17 -18.20 -19.15 -30.26
C GLN A 17 -16.88 -19.87 -29.93
N THR A 18 -15.78 -19.67 -30.67
CA THR A 18 -14.51 -20.36 -30.35
C THR A 18 -13.27 -19.44 -30.42
N LEU A 19 -13.32 -18.31 -29.72
CA LEU A 19 -12.19 -17.39 -29.52
C LEU A 19 -11.74 -17.32 -28.05
N GLU A 20 -11.90 -18.40 -27.29
CA GLU A 20 -11.14 -18.57 -26.06
C GLU A 20 -9.87 -19.38 -26.37
N LEU A 21 -8.73 -18.94 -25.84
CA LEU A 21 -7.39 -19.55 -25.96
C LEU A 21 -6.52 -19.12 -27.15
N VAL A 22 -6.19 -17.83 -27.27
CA VAL A 22 -4.79 -17.38 -27.43
C VAL A 22 -4.64 -15.97 -26.81
N LEU A 23 -4.80 -15.86 -25.49
CA LEU A 23 -4.19 -14.78 -24.72
C LEU A 23 -2.98 -15.38 -24.01
N VAL A 24 -1.93 -15.60 -24.78
CA VAL A 24 -0.58 -15.80 -24.24
C VAL A 24 -0.20 -14.48 -23.60
N PHE A 25 -0.25 -14.47 -22.27
CA PHE A 25 0.13 -13.39 -21.36
C PHE A 25 1.43 -12.71 -21.79
N LEU A 26 1.30 -11.61 -22.50
CA LEU A 26 2.24 -10.50 -22.46
C LEU A 26 1.57 -9.40 -21.65
N ASP A 27 1.56 -9.54 -20.32
CA ASP A 27 1.20 -8.45 -19.39
C ASP A 27 2.33 -7.41 -19.35
N GLY A 28 2.61 -6.83 -20.52
CA GLY A 28 3.48 -5.68 -20.72
C GLY A 28 2.66 -4.41 -20.98
N VAL A 29 1.41 -4.35 -20.53
CA VAL A 29 0.58 -3.16 -20.71
C VAL A 29 0.79 -2.25 -19.51
N SER A 30 1.61 -1.22 -19.73
CA SER A 30 1.72 -0.01 -18.91
C SER A 30 0.37 0.74 -18.88
N GLY A 31 -0.62 0.17 -18.21
CA GLY A 31 -1.89 0.84 -17.91
C GLY A 31 -1.62 2.08 -17.09
N LYS A 32 -2.22 3.21 -17.48
CA LYS A 32 -2.13 4.48 -16.75
C LYS A 32 -2.51 4.23 -15.29
N ARG A 33 -1.52 4.27 -14.39
CA ARG A 33 -1.77 4.11 -12.95
C ARG A 33 -2.27 5.45 -12.42
N LYS A 34 -3.41 5.42 -11.72
CA LYS A 34 -3.99 6.61 -11.12
C LYS A 34 -3.08 7.06 -9.97
N ALA A 35 -2.73 8.35 -9.95
CA ALA A 35 -2.05 8.96 -8.81
C ALA A 35 -2.99 8.94 -7.59
N MET A 36 -2.43 8.68 -6.41
CA MET A 36 -3.19 8.78 -5.17
C MET A 36 -3.01 10.19 -4.61
N ASP A 37 -4.12 10.88 -4.39
CA ASP A 37 -4.14 12.19 -3.74
C ASP A 37 -4.15 11.98 -2.22
N LEU A 38 -3.13 12.51 -1.55
CA LEU A 38 -3.01 12.50 -0.10
C LEU A 38 -3.37 13.88 0.43
N GLN A 39 -4.10 13.90 1.54
CA GLN A 39 -4.34 15.11 2.33
C GLN A 39 -3.21 15.36 3.36
N VAL A 40 -3.21 16.53 4.00
CA VAL A 40 -2.19 16.95 4.99
C VAL A 40 -2.02 15.92 6.13
N PHE A 41 -3.12 15.34 6.60
CA PHE A 41 -3.15 14.35 7.70
C PHE A 41 -3.21 12.91 7.20
N GLU A 42 -2.93 12.66 5.93
CA GLU A 42 -2.92 11.31 5.35
C GLU A 42 -1.50 10.86 5.01
N TYR A 43 -1.31 9.55 5.01
CA TYR A 43 -0.11 8.89 4.52
C TYR A 43 -0.46 7.61 3.78
N VAL A 44 0.46 7.16 2.93
CA VAL A 44 0.36 5.87 2.25
C VAL A 44 1.72 5.20 2.23
N LYS A 45 1.73 3.87 2.35
CA LYS A 45 2.94 3.08 2.19
C LYS A 45 3.02 2.56 0.76
N VAL A 46 4.19 2.70 0.16
CA VAL A 46 4.51 2.23 -1.17
C VAL A 46 5.65 1.23 -1.05
N GLN A 47 5.52 0.08 -1.73
CA GLN A 47 6.56 -0.93 -1.78
C GLN A 47 7.00 -1.16 -3.22
N ASP A 48 8.31 -1.22 -3.44
CA ASP A 48 8.89 -1.72 -4.68
C ASP A 48 8.86 -3.26 -4.67
N LYS A 49 8.14 -3.88 -5.61
CA LYS A 49 8.05 -5.34 -5.73
C LYS A 49 9.38 -6.02 -6.06
N ARG A 50 10.31 -5.31 -6.70
CA ARG A 50 11.60 -5.88 -7.13
C ARG A 50 12.62 -5.88 -6.00
N THR A 51 12.65 -4.81 -5.21
CA THR A 51 13.65 -4.65 -4.14
C THR A 51 13.08 -4.95 -2.76
N GLY A 52 11.76 -5.00 -2.61
CA GLY A 52 11.07 -5.13 -1.33
C GLY A 52 11.12 -3.85 -0.48
N LYS A 53 11.73 -2.77 -0.97
CA LYS A 53 11.90 -1.52 -0.21
C LYS A 53 10.56 -0.84 -0.01
N VAL A 54 10.24 -0.54 1.25
CA VAL A 54 9.03 0.20 1.64
C VAL A 54 9.40 1.66 1.90
N ARG A 55 8.57 2.57 1.39
CA ARG A 55 8.61 4.01 1.71
C ARG A 55 7.24 4.50 2.14
N THR A 56 7.20 5.35 3.16
CA THR A 56 5.99 6.05 3.59
C THR A 56 5.96 7.44 2.95
N GLU A 57 4.94 7.69 2.15
CA GLU A 57 4.65 9.00 1.59
C GLU A 57 3.62 9.70 2.49
N ARG A 58 3.94 10.90 2.99
CA ARG A 58 3.09 11.69 3.89
C ARG A 58 2.85 13.10 3.39
N GLY A 59 1.78 13.72 3.87
CA GLY A 59 1.42 15.12 3.63
C GLY A 59 0.67 15.33 2.32
N GLU A 60 0.15 16.55 2.13
CA GLU A 60 -0.65 16.92 0.97
C GLU A 60 0.18 16.85 -0.31
N LYS A 61 -0.06 15.81 -1.12
CA LYS A 61 0.59 15.62 -2.41
C LYS A 61 -0.06 14.53 -3.24
N LEU A 62 0.19 14.60 -4.54
CA LEU A 62 -0.08 13.52 -5.48
C LEU A 62 1.09 12.53 -5.49
N VAL A 63 0.82 11.30 -5.04
CA VAL A 63 1.78 10.20 -5.08
C VAL A 63 1.70 9.50 -6.43
N PHE A 64 2.83 9.45 -7.13
CA PHE A 64 3.00 8.73 -8.38
C PHE A 64 3.86 7.49 -8.12
N LEU A 65 3.37 6.33 -8.58
CA LEU A 65 4.09 5.07 -8.49
C LEU A 65 5.11 4.94 -9.63
N GLY A 66 6.28 4.43 -9.30
CA GLY A 66 7.24 3.92 -10.27
C GLY A 66 6.76 2.64 -10.96
N PRO A 67 7.50 2.15 -11.97
CA PRO A 67 7.09 0.98 -12.77
C PRO A 67 6.87 -0.30 -11.94
N PHE A 68 7.70 -0.50 -10.92
CA PHE A 68 7.70 -1.70 -10.06
C PHE A 68 7.12 -1.45 -8.67
N GLU A 69 6.61 -0.25 -8.41
CA GLU A 69 6.04 0.11 -7.12
C GLU A 69 4.54 -0.19 -7.06
N GLU A 70 4.07 -0.56 -5.87
CA GLU A 70 2.67 -0.81 -5.55
C GLU A 70 2.31 -0.18 -4.20
N TYR A 71 1.06 0.26 -4.05
CA TYR A 71 0.54 0.72 -2.76
C TYR A 71 0.32 -0.45 -1.82
N LEU A 72 0.87 -0.37 -0.61
CA LEU A 72 0.60 -1.28 0.50
C LEU A 72 -0.71 -0.87 1.19
N GLY A 73 -1.83 -1.09 0.50
CA GLY A 73 -3.16 -0.80 1.00
C GLY A 73 -3.73 0.55 0.54
N SER A 74 -4.73 1.03 1.27
CA SER A 74 -5.35 2.35 1.02
C SER A 74 -4.59 3.47 1.72
N LYS A 75 -4.93 4.71 1.40
CA LYS A 75 -4.55 5.86 2.22
C LYS A 75 -4.97 5.64 3.68
N GLN A 76 -4.09 6.00 4.60
CA GLN A 76 -4.28 5.89 6.04
C GLN A 76 -4.23 7.29 6.65
N THR A 77 -5.02 7.49 7.69
CA THR A 77 -5.04 8.74 8.45
C THR A 77 -3.94 8.70 9.51
N ALA A 78 -3.20 9.79 9.66
CA ALA A 78 -2.26 10.00 10.73
C ALA A 78 -2.98 10.03 12.08
N VAL A 79 -2.31 9.61 13.15
CA VAL A 79 -2.89 9.61 14.49
C VAL A 79 -2.42 10.85 15.23
N GLU A 80 -3.35 11.65 15.73
CA GLU A 80 -3.03 12.77 16.61
C GLU A 80 -2.70 12.21 18.01
N VAL A 81 -1.47 12.46 18.46
CA VAL A 81 -1.02 12.12 19.81
C VAL A 81 -1.15 13.37 20.66
N ASP A 82 -1.88 13.28 21.75
CA ASP A 82 -2.16 14.37 22.68
C ASP A 82 -1.90 13.92 24.13
N GLU A 83 -2.48 14.57 25.13
CA GLU A 83 -2.33 14.17 26.54
C GLU A 83 -3.13 12.91 26.89
N GLU A 84 -4.19 12.62 26.14
CA GLU A 84 -5.13 11.54 26.42
C GLU A 84 -4.98 10.38 25.45
N THR A 85 -4.24 10.54 24.36
CA THR A 85 -4.11 9.60 23.26
C THR A 85 -2.65 9.27 23.04
N SER A 86 -2.33 7.99 23.05
CA SER A 86 -1.00 7.46 22.81
C SER A 86 -1.03 6.36 21.75
N VAL A 87 0.07 6.16 21.05
CA VAL A 87 0.14 5.18 19.96
C VAL A 87 1.18 4.12 20.29
N LEU A 88 0.75 2.86 20.30
CA LEU A 88 1.64 1.72 20.41
C LEU A 88 2.18 1.39 19.01
N VAL A 89 3.49 1.53 18.87
CA VAL A 89 4.20 1.34 17.61
C VAL A 89 5.11 0.13 17.73
N ARG A 90 5.10 -0.72 16.71
CA ARG A 90 6.04 -1.84 16.57
C ARG A 90 7.00 -1.57 15.43
N ASN A 91 8.28 -1.78 15.69
CA ASN A 91 9.28 -1.83 14.64
C ASN A 91 9.26 -3.22 13.96
N LYS A 92 8.99 -3.28 12.66
CA LYS A 92 8.94 -4.51 11.85
C LYS A 92 10.30 -5.19 11.72
N ARG A 93 11.41 -4.45 11.80
CA ARG A 93 12.76 -4.99 11.65
C ARG A 93 13.26 -5.63 12.93
N THR A 94 13.03 -5.01 14.09
CA THR A 94 13.53 -5.50 15.39
C THR A 94 12.47 -6.25 16.20
N GLY A 95 11.18 -6.07 15.88
CA GLY A 95 10.05 -6.56 16.67
C GLY A 95 9.77 -5.74 17.93
N GLN A 96 10.61 -4.75 18.25
CA GLN A 96 10.48 -3.95 19.46
C GLN A 96 9.22 -3.08 19.40
N GLN A 97 8.50 -3.03 20.52
CA GLN A 97 7.34 -2.16 20.70
C GLN A 97 7.71 -0.99 21.60
N HIS A 98 7.20 0.19 21.28
CA HIS A 98 7.31 1.37 22.13
C HIS A 98 6.02 2.19 22.05
N LEU A 99 5.75 2.94 23.11
CA LEU A 99 4.61 3.83 23.19
C LEU A 99 5.05 5.25 22.87
N VAL A 100 4.36 5.91 21.95
CA VAL A 100 4.56 7.32 21.62
C VAL A 100 3.54 8.14 22.39
N THR A 101 4.03 9.02 23.27
CA THR A 101 3.23 9.90 24.13
C THR A 101 3.52 11.38 23.89
N GLU A 102 4.46 11.71 23.01
CA GLU A 102 4.79 13.09 22.68
C GLU A 102 3.70 13.71 21.81
N LYS A 103 3.29 14.95 22.14
CA LYS A 103 2.24 15.65 21.42
C LYS A 103 2.66 15.98 19.99
N MET A 104 2.14 15.23 19.02
CA MET A 104 2.42 15.43 17.60
C MET A 104 1.42 14.67 16.71
N LEU A 105 1.37 15.05 15.43
CA LEU A 105 0.71 14.23 14.42
C LEU A 105 1.63 13.04 14.07
N PHE A 106 1.32 11.87 14.62
CA PHE A 106 2.13 10.67 14.45
C PHE A 106 1.86 10.00 13.11
N ILE A 107 2.94 9.83 12.33
CA ILE A 107 2.95 9.10 11.07
C ILE A 107 4.08 8.08 11.14
N PRO A 108 3.80 6.78 10.96
CA PRO A 108 4.80 5.74 11.10
C PRO A 108 5.87 5.84 10.01
N THR A 109 7.11 5.60 10.41
CA THR A 109 8.24 5.44 9.48
C THR A 109 8.08 4.14 8.66
N ASN A 110 8.93 3.95 7.65
CA ASN A 110 8.91 2.78 6.75
C ASN A 110 8.85 1.44 7.50
N ASP A 111 9.70 1.30 8.53
CA ASP A 111 9.84 0.08 9.34
C ASP A 111 8.88 0.03 10.52
N GLU A 112 8.06 1.04 10.73
CA GLU A 112 7.17 1.13 11.88
C GLU A 112 5.75 0.78 11.49
N GLU A 113 5.05 0.11 12.40
CA GLU A 113 3.66 -0.25 12.24
C GLU A 113 2.88 0.18 13.48
N VAL A 114 1.81 0.92 13.25
CA VAL A 114 0.84 1.27 14.29
C VAL A 114 0.08 -0.01 14.64
N MET A 115 0.20 -0.44 15.89
CA MET A 115 -0.52 -1.62 16.38
C MET A 115 -1.84 -1.23 17.00
N GLU A 116 -1.82 -0.25 17.89
CA GLU A 116 -2.98 0.13 18.69
C GLU A 116 -2.88 1.61 19.07
N VAL A 117 -4.02 2.28 19.08
CA VAL A 117 -4.17 3.62 19.67
C VAL A 117 -4.81 3.44 21.03
N ARG A 118 -4.14 3.90 22.08
CA ARG A 118 -4.55 3.73 23.48
C ARG A 118 -4.92 5.06 24.09
N GLN A 119 -6.00 5.05 24.86
CA GLN A 119 -6.39 6.20 25.67
C GLN A 119 -5.74 6.16 27.05
N LEU A 120 -5.39 7.32 27.56
CA LEU A 120 -4.83 7.51 28.90
C LEU A 120 -5.88 7.10 29.93
N THR A 121 -5.52 6.14 30.77
CA THR A 121 -6.35 5.79 31.93
C THR A 121 -6.03 6.75 33.07
N LYS A 122 -6.95 7.68 33.34
CA LYS A 122 -6.88 8.55 34.52
C LYS A 122 -7.51 7.81 35.70
N LEU A 123 -6.82 7.79 36.84
CA LEU A 123 -7.33 7.24 38.09
C LEU A 123 -7.51 8.38 39.08
N ALA A 124 -8.66 8.40 39.75
CA ALA A 124 -8.86 9.29 40.90
C ALA A 124 -8.11 8.78 42.14
N ASP A 125 -8.00 9.62 43.17
CA ASP A 125 -7.23 9.37 44.40
C ASP A 125 -7.59 8.05 45.13
N TYR A 126 -8.77 7.48 44.88
CA TYR A 126 -9.28 6.27 45.51
C TYR A 126 -9.59 5.13 44.52
N GLU A 127 -9.03 5.19 43.31
CA GLU A 127 -9.21 4.16 42.27
C GLU A 127 -7.93 3.33 42.07
N ALA A 128 -8.11 2.06 41.70
CA ALA A 128 -7.00 1.17 41.36
C ALA A 128 -7.29 0.43 40.04
N CYS A 129 -6.28 0.33 39.19
CA CYS A 129 -6.29 -0.48 37.98
C CYS A 129 -5.32 -1.66 38.15
N ILE A 130 -5.77 -2.87 37.82
CA ILE A 130 -4.91 -4.05 37.77
C ILE A 130 -4.60 -4.32 36.30
N VAL A 131 -3.33 -4.11 35.92
CA VAL A 131 -2.83 -4.49 34.60
C VAL A 131 -2.28 -5.92 34.70
N ARG A 132 -2.69 -6.79 33.77
CA ARG A 132 -2.24 -8.18 33.69
C ARG A 132 -1.23 -8.38 32.58
#